data_AF-A0A1B9NBS7-F1
#
_entry.id   AF-A0A1B9NBS7-F1
#
_cell.length_a   1.000
_cell.length_b   1.000
_cell.length_c   1.000
_cell.angle_alpha   90.00
_cell.angle_beta   90.00
_cell.angle_gamma   90.00
#
_symmetry.space_group_name_H-M   'P 1'
#
loop_
_entity.id
_entity.type
_entity.pdbx_description
1 polymer ?
#
loop_
_entity_poly.entity_id
_entity_poly.type
_entity_poly.pdbx_seq_one_letter_code
_entity_poly.pdbx_strand_id
1 'polypeptide(L)'
;MSRITTEKQQDVLCLFGELDVHSLNDLWSTQNTILNGVKHIDVGQLTRVDSSGLATLVYFCNKYNVELKGINPQLQTLLTLYDLQQVINS
;
A
#
# COMPACT_ATOMS: atom_id res chain seq x y z
N MET A 1 -8.50 5.48 -17.40
CA MET A 1 -7.07 5.55 -17.03
C MET A 1 -6.96 5.03 -15.62
N SER A 2 -6.08 4.07 -15.35
CA SER A 2 -5.91 3.56 -13.99
C SER A 2 -5.31 4.66 -13.11
N ARG A 3 -5.87 4.85 -11.92
CA ARG A 3 -5.45 5.92 -10.99
C ARG A 3 -4.22 5.57 -10.18
N ILE A 4 -3.83 4.29 -10.23
CA ILE A 4 -2.65 3.75 -9.57
C ILE A 4 -1.74 3.07 -10.58
N THR A 5 -0.44 3.29 -10.41
CA THR A 5 0.60 2.54 -11.11
C THR A 5 1.49 1.86 -10.07
N THR A 6 1.99 0.67 -10.40
CA THR A 6 2.92 -0.06 -9.55
C THR A 6 4.22 -0.32 -10.29
N GLU A 7 5.34 -0.19 -9.60
CA GLU A 7 6.66 -0.53 -10.12
C GLU A 7 7.38 -1.38 -9.09
N LYS A 8 7.87 -2.55 -9.48
CA LYS A 8 8.67 -3.40 -8.61
C LYS A 8 10.15 -3.17 -8.88
N GLN A 9 10.86 -2.70 -7.86
CA GLN A 9 12.31 -2.50 -7.87
C GLN A 9 12.94 -3.45 -6.85
N GLN A 10 13.52 -4.56 -7.32
CA GLN A 10 14.09 -5.60 -6.46
C GLN A 10 13.07 -6.16 -5.45
N ASP A 11 13.26 -5.88 -4.16
CA ASP A 11 12.40 -6.28 -3.04
C ASP A 11 11.45 -5.16 -2.58
N VAL A 12 11.36 -4.06 -3.34
CA VAL A 12 10.47 -2.94 -3.05
C VAL A 12 9.39 -2.81 -4.13
N LEU A 13 8.13 -2.69 -3.70
CA LEU A 13 7.01 -2.33 -4.56
C LEU A 13 6.66 -0.86 -4.36
N CYS A 14 6.89 -0.04 -5.38
CA CYS A 14 6.56 1.39 -5.37
C CYS A 14 5.14 1.61 -5.90
N LEU A 15 4.31 2.33 -5.14
CA LEU A 15 2.94 2.70 -5.52
C LEU A 15 2.88 4.19 -5.87
N PHE A 16 2.27 4.50 -7.01
CA PHE A 16 2.17 5.88 -7.53
C PHE A 16 0.71 6.24 -7.80
N GLY A 17 0.31 7.46 -7.45
CA GLY A 17 -1.02 7.99 -7.75
C GLY A 17 -2.02 7.81 -6.61
N GLU A 18 -3.26 7.45 -6.92
CA GLU A 18 -4.34 7.33 -5.93
C GLU A 18 -4.66 5.87 -5.61
N LEU A 19 -4.59 5.53 -4.32
CA LEU A 19 -5.02 4.24 -3.80
C LEU A 19 -6.42 4.39 -3.18
N ASP A 20 -7.44 4.21 -4.01
CA ASP A 20 -8.85 4.25 -3.67
C ASP A 20 -9.62 3.02 -4.17
N VAL A 21 -10.89 2.88 -3.76
CA VAL A 21 -11.76 1.75 -4.16
C VAL A 21 -11.82 1.50 -5.68
N HIS A 22 -11.63 2.52 -6.51
CA HIS A 22 -11.65 2.38 -7.97
C HIS A 22 -10.34 1.84 -8.52
N SER A 23 -9.21 2.17 -7.87
CA SER A 23 -7.88 1.70 -8.22
C SER A 23 -7.60 0.25 -7.78
N LEU A 24 -8.35 -0.26 -6.79
CA LEU A 24 -8.09 -1.55 -6.16
C LEU A 24 -8.26 -2.75 -7.09
N ASN A 25 -9.20 -2.71 -8.04
CA ASN A 25 -9.50 -3.87 -8.89
C ASN A 25 -8.27 -4.33 -9.70
N ASP A 26 -7.52 -3.38 -10.27
CA ASP A 26 -6.32 -3.67 -11.06
C ASP A 26 -5.22 -4.27 -10.15
N LEU A 27 -5.05 -3.70 -8.95
CA LEU A 27 -4.08 -4.14 -7.96
C LEU A 27 -4.40 -5.54 -7.40
N TRP A 28 -5.67 -5.82 -7.12
CA TRP A 28 -6.11 -7.09 -6.52
C TRP A 28 -5.92 -8.27 -7.47
N SER A 29 -6.10 -8.04 -8.78
CA SER A 29 -5.92 -9.08 -9.79
C SER A 29 -4.46 -9.51 -9.93
N THR A 30 -3.51 -8.61 -9.64
CA THR A 30 -2.06 -8.82 -9.85
C THR A 30 -1.26 -9.00 -8.56
N GLN A 31 -1.89 -8.80 -7.39
CA GLN A 31 -1.25 -8.76 -6.06
C GLN A 31 -0.26 -9.91 -5.80
N ASN A 32 -0.65 -11.15 -6.10
CA ASN A 32 0.18 -12.33 -5.82
C ASN A 32 1.48 -12.33 -6.62
N THR A 33 1.45 -11.79 -7.84
CA THR A 33 2.61 -11.73 -8.72
C THR A 33 3.52 -10.58 -8.35
N ILE A 34 2.95 -9.39 -8.10
CA ILE A 34 3.73 -8.18 -7.82
C ILE A 34 4.36 -8.23 -6.41
N LEU A 35 3.67 -8.79 -5.41
CA LEU A 35 4.14 -8.85 -4.02
C LEU A 35 5.06 -10.07 -3.74
N ASN A 36 5.17 -11.02 -4.67
CA ASN A 36 6.05 -12.18 -4.46
C ASN A 36 7.51 -11.72 -4.31
N GLY A 37 8.15 -12.03 -3.18
CA GLY A 37 9.54 -11.63 -2.91
C GLY A 37 9.73 -10.13 -2.64
N VAL A 38 8.64 -9.38 -2.46
CA VAL A 38 8.69 -8.01 -1.95
C VAL A 38 8.85 -8.07 -0.43
N LYS A 39 9.67 -7.19 0.13
CA LYS A 39 9.82 -6.95 1.56
C LYS A 39 9.25 -5.61 1.99
N HIS A 40 9.22 -4.64 1.08
CA HIS A 40 8.77 -3.29 1.39
C HIS A 40 7.80 -2.75 0.33
N ILE A 41 6.78 -2.02 0.78
CA ILE A 41 5.91 -1.25 -0.11
C ILE A 41 6.21 0.23 0.12
N ASP A 42 6.68 0.93 -0.91
CA ASP A 42 6.88 2.37 -0.87
C ASP A 42 5.59 3.09 -1.26
N VAL A 43 5.06 3.87 -0.31
CA VAL A 43 3.82 4.66 -0.44
C VAL A 43 4.10 6.16 -0.54
N GLY A 44 5.37 6.58 -0.67
CA GLY A 44 5.77 7.98 -0.70
C GLY A 44 5.30 8.75 -1.94
N GLN A 45 4.99 8.04 -3.02
CA GLN A 45 4.49 8.62 -4.27
C GLN A 45 2.96 8.50 -4.42
N LEU A 46 2.27 8.06 -3.36
CA LEU A 46 0.80 8.12 -3.31
C LEU A 46 0.35 9.55 -3.03
N THR A 47 -0.50 10.07 -3.91
CA THR A 47 -1.11 11.40 -3.79
C THR A 47 -2.39 11.40 -2.98
N ARG A 48 -3.05 10.24 -2.87
CA ARG A 48 -4.30 10.07 -2.12
C ARG A 48 -4.47 8.61 -1.68
N VAL A 49 -4.92 8.42 -0.45
CA VAL A 49 -5.31 7.11 0.10
C VAL A 49 -6.65 7.26 0.82
N ASP A 50 -7.63 6.41 0.50
CA ASP A 50 -8.89 6.32 1.23
C ASP A 50 -8.91 5.14 2.21
N SER A 51 -10.03 4.94 2.92
CA SER A 51 -10.19 3.83 3.86
C SER A 51 -10.05 2.45 3.21
N SER A 52 -10.45 2.31 1.94
CA SER A 52 -10.33 1.04 1.19
C SER A 52 -8.88 0.77 0.84
N GLY A 53 -8.16 1.79 0.37
CA GLY A 53 -6.73 1.74 0.11
C GLY A 53 -5.93 1.41 1.36
N LEU A 54 -6.29 2.00 2.49
CA LEU A 54 -5.67 1.71 3.78
C LEU A 54 -5.89 0.25 4.21
N ALA A 55 -7.13 -0.26 4.10
CA ALA A 55 -7.43 -1.65 4.41
C ALA A 55 -6.63 -2.62 3.52
N THR A 56 -6.45 -2.26 2.24
CA THR A 56 -5.59 -2.98 1.31
C THR A 56 -4.13 -3.00 1.76
N LEU A 57 -3.56 -1.86 2.16
CA LEU A 57 -2.18 -1.80 2.65
C LEU A 57 -2.00 -2.67 3.90
N VAL A 58 -2.93 -2.59 4.85
CA VAL A 58 -2.94 -3.44 6.06
C VAL A 58 -2.98 -4.92 5.67
N TYR A 59 -3.88 -5.30 4.77
CA TYR A 59 -3.98 -6.68 4.30
C TYR A 59 -2.66 -7.14 3.67
N PHE A 60 -2.02 -6.31 2.85
CA PHE A 60 -0.73 -6.66 2.25
C PHE A 60 0.37 -6.87 3.30
N CYS A 61 0.48 -5.95 4.27
CA CYS A 61 1.47 -6.08 5.35
C CYS A 61 1.29 -7.41 6.10
N ASN A 62 0.06 -7.76 6.46
CA ASN A 62 -0.23 -8.99 7.20
C ASN A 62 -0.09 -10.26 6.35
N LYS A 63 -0.58 -10.24 5.10
CA LYS A 63 -0.65 -11.44 4.26
C LYS A 63 0.72 -11.81 3.68
N TYR A 64 1.50 -10.81 3.30
CA TYR A 64 2.79 -10.99 2.61
C TYR A 64 3.99 -10.65 3.50
N ASN A 65 3.76 -10.27 4.75
CA ASN A 65 4.80 -9.91 5.73
C ASN A 65 5.74 -8.82 5.18
N VAL A 66 5.14 -7.76 4.63
CA VAL A 66 5.83 -6.61 4.04
C VAL A 66 5.67 -5.38 4.91
N GLU A 67 6.67 -4.51 4.92
CA GLU A 67 6.65 -3.27 5.68
C GLU A 67 6.38 -2.06 4.77
N LEU A 68 5.69 -1.04 5.29
CA LEU A 68 5.48 0.21 4.55
C LEU A 68 6.69 1.15 4.70
N LYS A 69 7.07 1.81 3.61
CA LYS A 69 8.07 2.88 3.57
C LYS A 69 7.48 4.14 2.91
N GLY A 70 8.06 5.29 3.20
CA GLY A 70 7.61 6.55 2.59
C GLY A 70 6.23 7.02 3.09
N ILE A 71 5.83 6.66 4.31
CA ILE A 71 4.53 7.06 4.88
C ILE A 71 4.46 8.59 4.94
N ASN A 72 3.56 9.18 4.15
CA ASN A 72 3.34 10.62 4.12
C ASN A 72 2.48 11.07 5.33
N PRO A 73 2.45 12.39 5.67
CA PRO A 73 1.70 12.88 6.83
C PRO A 73 0.19 12.59 6.80
N GLN A 74 -0.41 12.56 5.61
CA GLN A 74 -1.83 12.23 5.45
C GLN A 74 -2.10 10.77 5.83
N LEU A 75 -1.29 9.85 5.33
CA LEU A 75 -1.38 8.43 5.64
C LEU A 75 -1.04 8.17 7.11
N GLN A 76 -0.04 8.86 7.65
CA GLN A 76 0.28 8.80 9.09
C GLN A 76 -0.92 9.21 9.96
N THR A 77 -1.65 10.25 9.54
CA THR A 77 -2.87 10.70 10.23
C THR A 77 -3.94 9.61 10.20
N LEU A 78 -4.19 9.01 9.02
CA LEU A 78 -5.15 7.91 8.89
C LEU A 78 -4.75 6.70 9.75
N LEU A 79 -3.48 6.28 9.70
CA LEU A 79 -2.97 5.17 10.51
C LEU A 79 -3.19 5.39 12.01
N THR A 80 -3.04 6.64 12.45
CA THR A 80 -3.26 7.02 13.85
C THR A 80 -4.75 7.03 14.20
N LEU A 81 -5.61 7.56 13.32
CA LEU A 81 -7.06 7.60 13.54
C LEU A 81 -7.70 6.21 13.65
N TYR A 82 -7.11 5.22 12.96
CA TYR A 82 -7.59 3.84 12.95
C TYR A 82 -6.79 2.91 13.88
N ASP A 83 -5.86 3.43 14.68
CA ASP A 83 -4.97 2.66 15.58
C ASP A 83 -4.20 1.52 14.87
N LEU A 84 -3.88 1.69 13.58
CA LEU A 84 -3.28 0.65 12.72
C LEU A 84 -1.76 0.56 12.85
N GLN A 85 -1.13 1.45 13.63
CA GLN A 85 0.32 1.46 13.82
C GLN A 85 0.84 0.13 14.40
N GLN A 86 0.06 -0.51 15.27
CA GLN A 86 0.43 -1.83 15.82
C GLN A 86 0.31 -2.95 14.78
N VAL A 87 -0.60 -2.80 13.83
CA VAL A 87 -0.89 -3.83 12.82
C VAL A 87 0.14 -3.85 11.70
N ILE A 88 0.83 -2.72 11.45
CA ILE A 88 1.77 -2.56 10.34
C ILE A 88 3.23 -2.72 10.79
N ASN A 89 3.54 -2.51 12.07
CA ASN A 89 4.91 -2.60 12.63
C ASN A 89 5.13 -3.88 13.48
N SER A 90 4.36 -4.95 13.27
CA SER A 90 4.47 -6.21 14.03
C SER A 90 5.52 -7.17 13.46
#